data_AF-A0A0A7FUS5-F1
#
_entry.id   AF-A0A0A7FUS5-F1
#
_cell.length_a   1.000
_cell.length_b   1.000
_cell.length_c   1.000
_cell.angle_alpha   90.00
_cell.angle_beta   90.00
_cell.angle_gamma   90.00
#
_symmetry.space_group_name_H-M   'P 1'
#
loop_
_entity.id
_entity.type
_entity.pdbx_description
1 polymer ?
#
loop_
_entity_poly.entity_id
_entity_poly.type
_entity_poly.pdbx_seq_one_letter_code
_entity_poly.pdbx_strand_id
1 'polypeptide(L)'
;MKLELNIIELGKLLKQIGNEYRLEMMAKIKLSGGWMTLQGEAIVEKIPQEGGKGNIITIRLTNGEELGSLINITGNKTGKFAIDVSKGKYKEIRPGKLNIDTVKVNEDQCKLRIDDDIIFKIETPMNRIMDIIESL
;
A
#
# COMPACT_ATOMS: atom_id res chain seq x y z
N MET A 1 -0.56 -12.09 6.05
CA MET A 1 -1.30 -11.72 7.26
C MET A 1 -2.51 -10.92 6.83
N LYS A 2 -3.68 -11.16 7.42
CA LYS A 2 -4.89 -10.40 7.12
C LYS A 2 -5.41 -9.76 8.40
N LEU A 3 -5.80 -8.51 8.32
CA LEU A 3 -6.41 -7.76 9.41
C LEU A 3 -7.39 -6.73 8.85
N GLU A 4 -8.19 -6.14 9.72
CA GLU A 4 -9.10 -5.06 9.36
C GLU A 4 -8.74 -3.81 10.16
N LEU A 5 -8.56 -2.68 9.48
CA LEU A 5 -8.22 -1.41 10.12
C LEU A 5 -9.29 -0.36 9.82
N ASN A 6 -9.61 0.46 10.81
CA ASN A 6 -10.39 1.67 10.58
C ASN A 6 -9.50 2.76 9.91
N ILE A 7 -10.11 3.86 9.45
CA ILE A 7 -9.38 4.91 8.72
C ILE A 7 -8.27 5.59 9.54
N ILE A 8 -8.41 5.67 10.87
CA ILE A 8 -7.41 6.26 11.76
C ILE A 8 -6.23 5.31 11.91
N GLU A 9 -6.49 4.04 12.22
CA GLU A 9 -5.45 2.99 12.32
C GLU A 9 -4.70 2.83 11.01
N LEU A 10 -5.41 2.78 9.88
CA LEU A 10 -4.82 2.72 8.55
C LEU A 10 -3.96 3.95 8.26
N GLY A 11 -4.43 5.15 8.62
CA GLY A 11 -3.68 6.38 8.46
C GLY A 11 -2.36 6.34 9.25
N LYS A 12 -2.42 5.96 10.53
CA LYS A 12 -1.24 5.80 11.38
C LYS A 12 -0.25 4.80 10.80
N LEU A 13 -0.74 3.62 10.40
CA LEU A 13 0.08 2.57 9.79
C LEU A 13 0.82 3.07 8.55
N LEU A 14 0.08 3.63 7.58
CA LEU A 14 0.69 4.12 6.33
C LEU A 14 1.67 5.26 6.58
N LYS A 15 1.37 6.15 7.53
CA LYS A 15 2.26 7.26 7.87
C LYS A 15 3.55 6.78 8.53
N GLN A 16 3.46 5.81 9.45
CA GLN A 16 4.63 5.24 10.12
C GLN A 16 5.52 4.51 9.11
N ILE A 17 4.95 3.63 8.28
CA ILE A 17 5.71 2.94 7.24
C ILE A 17 6.33 3.96 6.27
N GLY A 18 5.58 4.96 5.82
CA GLY A 18 6.07 5.97 4.87
C GLY A 18 7.11 6.94 5.43
N ASN A 19 7.27 7.01 6.76
CA ASN A 19 8.37 7.76 7.38
C ASN A 19 9.66 6.93 7.46
N GLU A 20 9.55 5.59 7.54
CA GLU A 20 10.69 4.68 7.71
C GLU A 20 11.18 4.09 6.38
N TYR A 21 10.28 3.87 5.42
CA TYR A 21 10.54 3.16 4.19
C TYR A 21 9.96 3.88 2.98
N ARG A 22 10.59 3.69 1.83
CA ARG A 22 10.06 4.14 0.55
C ARG A 22 8.82 3.33 0.18
N LEU A 23 7.75 4.04 -0.22
CA LEU A 23 6.48 3.46 -0.63
C LEU A 23 6.27 3.65 -2.13
N GLU A 24 6.15 2.56 -2.89
CA GLU A 24 5.52 2.62 -4.22
C GLU A 24 4.07 2.19 -4.11
N MET A 25 3.15 3.02 -4.57
CA MET A 25 1.72 2.69 -4.60
C MET A 25 1.26 2.40 -6.02
N MET A 26 0.36 1.44 -6.14
CA MET A 26 -0.51 1.22 -7.29
C MET A 26 -1.95 1.24 -6.82
N ALA A 27 -2.80 2.05 -7.44
CA ALA A 27 -4.22 2.17 -7.13
C ALA A 27 -5.06 1.95 -8.39
N LYS A 28 -6.06 1.07 -8.29
CA LYS A 28 -7.07 0.81 -9.30
C LYS A 28 -8.31 1.63 -8.99
N ILE A 29 -8.77 2.43 -9.95
CA ILE A 29 -9.96 3.27 -9.82
C ILE A 29 -10.99 2.78 -10.83
N LYS A 30 -12.16 2.38 -10.35
CA LYS A 30 -13.27 1.95 -11.20
C LYS A 30 -13.84 3.14 -11.98
N LEU A 31 -14.07 2.94 -13.27
CA LEU A 31 -14.74 3.86 -14.17
C LEU A 31 -16.03 3.20 -14.69
N SER A 32 -16.96 3.98 -15.23
CA SER A 32 -18.24 3.46 -15.76
C SER A 32 -18.06 2.40 -16.84
N GLY A 33 -17.03 2.54 -17.69
CA GLY A 33 -16.70 1.60 -18.76
C GLY A 33 -15.47 0.71 -18.52
N GLY A 34 -14.85 0.75 -17.34
CA GLY A 34 -13.59 0.02 -17.10
C GLY A 34 -12.89 0.39 -15.80
N TRP A 35 -11.56 0.44 -15.82
CA TRP A 35 -10.75 0.91 -14.69
C TRP A 35 -9.53 1.70 -15.17
N MET A 36 -9.08 2.61 -14.33
CA MET A 36 -7.82 3.32 -14.47
C MET A 36 -6.85 2.78 -13.42
N THR A 37 -5.55 2.77 -13.73
CA THR A 37 -4.51 2.45 -12.74
C THR A 37 -3.59 3.63 -12.59
N LEU A 38 -3.31 4.03 -11.35
CA LEU A 38 -2.33 5.03 -11.00
C LEU A 38 -1.17 4.33 -10.29
N GLN A 39 0.07 4.66 -10.66
CA GLN A 39 1.26 4.11 -10.03
C GLN A 39 2.30 5.21 -9.86
N GLY A 40 3.05 5.16 -8.76
CA GLY A 40 4.15 6.07 -8.47
C GLY A 40 4.64 5.92 -7.03
N GLU A 41 5.57 6.78 -6.65
CA GLU A 41 6.02 6.92 -5.27
C GLU A 41 4.96 7.64 -4.44
N ALA A 42 4.66 7.10 -3.26
CA ALA A 42 3.56 7.53 -2.40
C ALA A 42 4.07 8.21 -1.13
N ILE A 43 3.61 9.43 -0.89
CA ILE A 43 3.92 10.22 0.31
C ILE A 43 2.63 10.48 1.05
N VAL A 44 2.53 10.00 2.29
CA VAL A 44 1.35 10.23 3.15
C VAL A 44 1.42 11.64 3.73
N GLU A 45 0.63 12.56 3.19
CA GLU A 45 0.65 13.97 3.59
C GLU A 45 -0.20 14.25 4.82
N LYS A 46 -1.37 13.64 4.89
CA LYS A 46 -2.37 13.90 5.92
C LYS A 46 -3.08 12.62 6.31
N ILE A 47 -3.30 12.46 7.62
CA ILE A 47 -4.10 11.37 8.19
C ILE A 47 -5.19 11.97 9.08
N PRO A 48 -6.32 11.28 9.28
CA PRO A 48 -7.31 11.71 10.25
C PRO A 48 -6.76 11.58 11.68
N GLN A 49 -7.13 12.51 12.55
CA GLN A 49 -6.75 12.50 13.97
C GLN A 49 -7.88 11.91 14.82
N GLU A 50 -7.52 11.27 15.93
CA GLU A 50 -8.47 10.81 16.94
C GLU A 50 -9.30 11.97 17.51
N GLY A 51 -10.62 11.76 17.62
CA GLY A 51 -11.55 12.80 18.07
C GLY A 51 -11.82 13.92 17.04
N GLY A 52 -11.13 13.93 15.91
CA GLY A 52 -11.35 14.88 14.82
C GLY A 52 -12.57 14.54 13.97
N LYS A 53 -13.11 15.55 13.25
CA LYS A 53 -14.19 15.35 12.25
C LYS A 53 -13.69 14.75 10.92
N GLY A 54 -12.39 14.54 10.77
CA GLY A 54 -11.76 14.09 9.53
C GLY A 54 -11.78 12.58 9.36
N ASN A 55 -12.01 12.13 8.13
CA ASN A 55 -12.09 10.72 7.75
C ASN A 55 -11.32 10.44 6.44
N ILE A 56 -10.30 11.25 6.16
CA ILE A 56 -9.57 11.23 4.89
C ILE A 56 -8.07 11.06 5.17
N ILE A 57 -7.46 10.07 4.51
CA ILE A 57 -6.01 9.97 4.33
C ILE A 57 -5.68 10.58 2.97
N THR A 58 -4.77 11.54 2.93
CA THR A 58 -4.30 12.17 1.68
C THR A 58 -2.89 11.66 1.37
N ILE A 59 -2.75 11.08 0.18
CA ILE A 59 -1.51 10.52 -0.35
C ILE A 59 -1.13 11.30 -1.60
N ARG A 60 0.08 11.84 -1.65
CA ARG A 60 0.66 12.37 -2.88
C ARG A 60 1.37 11.26 -3.63
N LEU A 61 1.01 11.07 -4.89
CA LEU A 61 1.68 10.22 -5.85
C LEU A 61 2.60 11.06 -6.73
N THR A 62 3.89 10.74 -6.76
CA THR A 62 4.87 11.39 -7.64
C THR A 62 5.61 10.36 -8.48
N ASN A 63 6.02 10.80 -9.68
CA ASN A 63 6.90 10.05 -10.57
C ASN A 63 8.29 10.70 -10.67
N GLY A 64 8.68 11.51 -9.68
CA GLY A 64 9.94 12.25 -9.66
C GLY A 64 9.84 13.72 -10.08
N GLU A 65 8.63 14.23 -10.34
CA GLU A 65 8.37 15.66 -10.62
C GLU A 65 7.75 16.39 -9.40
N GLU A 66 7.92 17.72 -9.33
CA GLU A 66 7.55 18.56 -8.18
C GLU A 66 6.05 18.58 -7.86
N LEU A 67 5.16 18.39 -8.85
CA LEU A 67 3.71 18.47 -8.69
C LEU A 67 3.06 17.08 -8.85
N GLY A 68 3.21 16.23 -7.84
CA GLY A 68 2.52 14.94 -7.77
C GLY A 68 1.00 15.04 -7.66
N SER A 69 0.28 13.98 -8.04
CA SER A 69 -1.19 13.87 -7.92
C SER A 69 -1.63 13.54 -6.50
N LEU A 70 -2.72 14.14 -6.02
CA LEU A 70 -3.29 13.80 -4.72
C LEU A 70 -4.37 12.72 -4.86
N ILE A 71 -4.23 11.66 -4.08
CA ILE A 71 -5.24 10.63 -3.87
C ILE A 71 -5.75 10.71 -2.44
N ASN A 72 -7.07 10.71 -2.30
CA ASN A 72 -7.74 10.69 -1.01
C ASN A 72 -8.40 9.32 -0.78
N ILE A 73 -8.04 8.66 0.31
CA ILE A 73 -8.76 7.49 0.82
C ILE A 73 -9.72 8.00 1.90
N THR A 74 -11.01 7.83 1.66
CA THR A 74 -12.06 8.31 2.57
C THR A 74 -12.72 7.12 3.27
N GLY A 75 -12.66 7.10 4.60
CA GLY A 75 -13.37 6.11 5.42
C GLY A 75 -14.76 6.59 5.82
N ASN A 76 -15.70 5.68 6.00
CA ASN A 76 -16.92 5.94 6.77
C ASN A 76 -16.63 5.75 8.27
N LYS A 77 -17.49 6.27 9.16
CA LYS A 77 -17.23 6.27 10.62
C LYS A 77 -17.09 4.87 11.24
N THR A 78 -17.70 3.86 10.63
CA THR A 78 -17.80 2.51 11.19
C THR A 78 -17.22 1.42 10.30
N GLY A 79 -16.84 1.74 9.06
CA GLY A 79 -16.28 0.75 8.17
C GLY A 79 -14.80 0.57 8.39
N LYS A 80 -14.35 -0.59 7.94
CA LYS A 80 -12.98 -1.04 8.01
C LYS A 80 -12.49 -1.38 6.62
N PHE A 81 -11.18 -1.26 6.44
CA PHE A 81 -10.47 -1.68 5.26
C PHE A 81 -9.83 -3.04 5.52
N ALA A 82 -9.96 -3.96 4.57
CA ALA A 82 -9.28 -5.24 4.63
C ALA A 82 -7.81 -5.04 4.23
N ILE A 83 -6.90 -5.37 5.13
CA ILE A 83 -5.46 -5.23 4.92
C ILE A 83 -4.85 -6.61 4.76
N ASP A 84 -4.11 -6.83 3.67
CA ASP A 84 -3.30 -8.03 3.44
C ASP A 84 -1.83 -7.66 3.31
N VAL A 85 -0.99 -8.20 4.19
CA VAL A 85 0.46 -8.08 4.09
C VAL A 85 1.04 -9.41 3.63
N SER A 86 1.82 -9.38 2.56
CA SER A 86 2.45 -10.55 1.96
C SER A 86 3.87 -10.27 1.50
N LYS A 87 4.71 -11.31 1.43
CA LYS A 87 6.06 -11.19 0.89
C LYS A 87 6.03 -10.81 -0.59
N GLY A 88 7.04 -10.06 -1.03
CA GLY A 88 7.27 -9.80 -2.45
C GLY A 88 7.48 -11.11 -3.20
N LYS A 89 7.09 -11.15 -4.48
CA LYS A 89 7.32 -12.30 -5.35
C LYS A 89 7.84 -11.81 -6.69
N TYR A 90 8.78 -12.52 -7.27
CA TYR A 90 9.30 -12.26 -8.61
C TYR A 90 9.35 -13.57 -9.41
N LYS A 91 9.24 -13.44 -10.73
CA LYS A 91 9.48 -14.55 -11.66
C LYS A 91 10.91 -14.45 -12.15
N GLU A 92 11.67 -15.52 -12.03
CA GLU A 92 12.98 -15.62 -12.66
C GLU A 92 12.80 -16.23 -14.06
N ILE A 93 13.09 -15.45 -15.10
CA ILE A 93 13.06 -15.94 -16.49
C ILE A 93 14.47 -16.35 -16.85
N ARG A 94 14.70 -17.66 -17.05
CA ARG A 94 15.98 -18.20 -17.51
C ARG A 94 15.90 -18.55 -19.01
N PRO A 95 16.73 -17.97 -19.88
CA PRO A 95 16.77 -18.37 -21.27
C PRO A 95 17.25 -19.83 -21.41
N GLY A 96 16.54 -20.66 -22.18
CA GLY A 96 17.08 -21.93 -22.71
C GLY A 96 16.74 -23.25 -22.00
N LYS A 97 15.84 -23.28 -21.00
CA LYS A 97 15.24 -24.52 -20.49
C LYS A 97 13.73 -24.40 -20.54
N LEU A 98 13.01 -25.51 -20.84
CA LEU A 98 11.55 -25.61 -20.77
C LEU A 98 11.02 -24.77 -19.61
N ASN A 99 10.22 -23.75 -19.93
CA ASN A 99 9.81 -22.64 -19.05
C ASN A 99 9.12 -23.13 -17.77
N ILE A 100 9.88 -23.56 -16.78
CA ILE A 100 9.40 -23.70 -15.41
C ILE A 100 9.55 -22.31 -14.78
N ASP A 101 8.52 -21.49 -14.98
CA ASP A 101 8.33 -20.20 -14.30
C ASP A 101 8.38 -20.43 -12.79
N THR A 102 9.58 -20.35 -12.21
CA THR A 102 9.75 -20.55 -10.78
C THR A 102 9.47 -19.22 -10.09
N VAL A 103 8.30 -19.10 -9.47
CA VAL A 103 7.96 -17.93 -8.66
C VAL A 103 8.79 -17.98 -7.39
N LYS A 104 9.71 -17.01 -7.24
CA LYS A 104 10.55 -16.87 -6.05
C LYS A 104 9.98 -15.80 -5.13
N VAL A 105 10.24 -15.98 -3.84
CA VAL A 105 9.90 -15.02 -2.79
C VAL A 105 11.04 -14.00 -2.67
N ASN A 106 10.69 -12.72 -2.60
CA ASN A 106 11.60 -11.66 -2.20
C ASN A 106 11.49 -11.50 -0.68
N GLU A 107 12.58 -11.75 0.02
CA GLU A 107 12.64 -11.63 1.48
C GLU A 107 12.88 -10.18 1.95
N ASP A 108 13.39 -9.32 1.05
CA ASP A 108 13.75 -7.93 1.34
C ASP A 108 12.67 -6.92 0.93
N GLN A 109 11.57 -7.39 0.35
CA GLN A 109 10.43 -6.55 -0.04
C GLN A 109 9.12 -7.21 0.36
N CYS A 110 8.15 -6.40 0.75
CA CYS A 110 6.80 -6.86 1.00
C CYS A 110 5.76 -6.01 0.26
N LYS A 111 4.54 -6.53 0.27
CA LYS A 111 3.36 -5.87 -0.28
C LYS A 111 2.33 -5.70 0.83
N LEU A 112 1.77 -4.50 0.93
CA LEU A 112 0.60 -4.21 1.73
C LEU A 112 -0.54 -3.87 0.77
N ARG A 113 -1.62 -4.65 0.82
CA ARG A 113 -2.82 -4.43 0.02
C ARG A 113 -3.93 -3.88 0.91
N ILE A 114 -4.67 -2.91 0.39
CA ILE A 114 -5.92 -2.40 0.96
C ILE A 114 -7.04 -2.83 0.02
N ASP A 115 -7.98 -3.60 0.58
CA ASP A 115 -9.06 -4.26 -0.14
C ASP A 115 -8.52 -5.00 -1.37
N ASP A 116 -9.09 -4.79 -2.56
CA ASP A 116 -8.58 -5.35 -3.82
C ASP A 116 -8.03 -4.29 -4.78
N ASP A 117 -8.11 -3.02 -4.39
CA ASP A 117 -7.91 -1.89 -5.31
C ASP A 117 -6.59 -1.15 -5.10
N ILE A 118 -5.97 -1.22 -3.92
CA ILE A 118 -4.73 -0.49 -3.63
C ILE A 118 -3.63 -1.44 -3.15
N ILE A 119 -2.45 -1.32 -3.72
CA ILE A 119 -1.27 -2.10 -3.35
C ILE A 119 -0.09 -1.14 -3.13
N PHE A 120 0.54 -1.25 -1.96
CA PHE A 120 1.84 -0.67 -1.68
C PHE A 120 2.90 -1.75 -1.81
N LYS A 121 3.99 -1.42 -2.50
CA LYS A 121 5.25 -2.15 -2.40
C LYS A 121 6.16 -1.38 -1.45
N ILE A 122 6.80 -2.11 -0.55
CA ILE A 122 7.61 -1.55 0.51
C ILE A 122 8.96 -2.26 0.46
N GLU A 123 10.05 -1.49 0.43
CA GLU A 123 11.42 -2.00 0.40
C GLU A 123 11.89 -2.42 1.80
N THR A 124 11.15 -3.36 2.40
CA THR A 124 11.50 -3.95 3.69
C THR A 124 10.94 -5.38 3.81
N PRO A 125 11.58 -6.24 4.61
CA PRO A 125 11.03 -7.54 4.97
C PRO A 125 9.66 -7.47 5.66
N MET A 126 8.82 -8.48 5.42
CA MET A 126 7.46 -8.53 5.95
C MET A 126 7.39 -8.49 7.49
N ASN A 127 8.37 -9.07 8.19
CA ASN A 127 8.39 -9.06 9.66
C ASN A 127 8.47 -7.65 10.24
N ARG A 128 9.22 -6.73 9.61
CA ARG A 128 9.28 -5.33 10.06
C ARG A 128 7.92 -4.65 10.00
N ILE A 129 7.13 -4.93 8.95
CA ILE A 129 5.77 -4.41 8.84
C ILE A 129 4.84 -5.05 9.87
N MET A 130 5.02 -6.34 10.18
CA MET A 130 4.25 -6.99 11.24
C MET A 130 4.54 -6.38 12.61
N ASP A 131 5.80 -6.11 12.94
CA ASP A 131 6.19 -5.45 14.20
C ASP A 131 5.51 -4.07 14.34
N ILE A 132 5.45 -3.30 13.24
CA ILE A 132 4.75 -2.00 13.22
C ILE A 132 3.25 -2.20 13.47
N ILE A 133 2.62 -3.16 12.81
CA ILE A 133 1.18 -3.44 12.95
C ILE A 133 0.83 -3.85 14.38
N GLU A 134 1.67 -4.67 15.02
CA GLU A 134 1.47 -5.13 16.40
C GLU A 134 1.63 -3.99 17.43
N SER A 135 2.24 -2.88 17.04
CA SER A 135 2.45 -1.69 17.89
C SER A 135 1.38 -0.60 17.76
N LEU A 136 0.41 -0.76 16.86
CA LEU A 136 -0.70 0.21 16.64
C LEU A 136 -1.71 0.23 17.79
#